data_AF-A0A814VRJ8-F1
#
_entry.id   AF-A0A814VRJ8-F1
#
_cell.length_a   1.000
_cell.length_b   1.000
_cell.length_c   1.000
_cell.angle_alpha   90.00
_cell.angle_beta   90.00
_cell.angle_gamma   90.00
#
_symmetry.space_group_name_H-M   'P 1'
#
loop_
_entity.id
_entity.type
_entity.pdbx_description
1 polymer ?
#
loop_
_entity_poly.entity_id
_entity_poly.type
_entity_poly.pdbx_seq_one_letter_code
_entity_poly.pdbx_strand_id
1 'polypeptide(L)'
;MYKYVILECSPFNYIDTVGVKLLIQIFNDLKKRGITLYLSECRYEVRHTLDSMKFYDKTEFHIIYVTTHDAVLSAVKALNDGSI
;
A
#
# COMPACT_ATOMS: atom_id res chain seq x y z
N MET A 1 19.63 3.16 1.64
CA MET A 1 18.36 3.69 1.09
C MET A 1 17.34 2.56 1.11
N TYR A 2 16.13 2.79 1.62
CA TYR A 2 15.07 1.77 1.65
C TYR A 2 14.38 1.70 0.27
N LYS A 3 14.01 0.48 -0.17
CA LYS A 3 13.28 0.23 -1.43
C LYS A 3 11.79 -0.03 -1.23
N TYR A 4 11.40 -0.41 -0.01
CA TYR A 4 10.02 -0.75 0.35
C TYR A 4 9.64 -0.05 1.65
N VAL A 5 8.39 0.40 1.72
CA VAL A 5 7.73 0.92 2.92
C VAL A 5 6.46 0.12 3.12
N ILE A 6 6.22 -0.35 4.34
CA ILE A 6 4.99 -1.05 4.71
C ILE A 6 4.24 -0.14 5.68
N LEU A 7 3.01 0.24 5.31
CA LEU A 7 2.09 0.97 6.17
C LEU A 7 1.10 -0.02 6.78
N GLU A 8 1.27 -0.26 8.08
CA GLU A 8 0.39 -1.11 8.87
C GLU A 8 -0.92 -0.35 9.17
N CYS A 9 -2.04 -0.88 8.68
CA CYS A 9 -3.34 -0.20 8.65
C CYS A 9 -4.39 -0.80 9.59
N SER A 10 -4.06 -1.78 10.45
CA SER A 10 -4.99 -2.30 11.45
C SER A 10 -5.52 -1.23 12.43
N PRO A 11 -4.84 -0.11 12.72
CA PRO A 11 -5.42 0.96 13.54
C PRO A 11 -6.48 1.78 12.79
N PHE A 12 -6.56 1.69 11.45
CA PHE A 12 -7.49 2.48 10.66
C PHE A 12 -8.86 1.80 10.65
N ASN A 13 -9.78 2.34 11.46
CA ASN A 13 -11.17 1.90 11.47
C ASN A 13 -11.96 2.38 10.24
N TYR A 14 -11.60 3.54 9.72
CA TYR A 14 -12.23 4.16 8.56
C TYR A 14 -11.23 5.10 7.89
N ILE A 15 -11.51 5.43 6.64
CA ILE A 15 -10.80 6.47 5.88
C ILE A 15 -11.85 7.28 5.12
N ASP A 16 -11.68 8.60 5.07
CA ASP A 16 -12.52 9.47 4.28
C ASP A 16 -11.92 9.73 2.89
N THR A 17 -12.65 10.47 2.05
CA THR A 17 -12.21 10.75 0.68
C THR A 17 -10.92 11.58 0.62
N VAL A 18 -10.64 12.40 1.65
CA VAL A 18 -9.42 13.20 1.75
C VAL A 18 -8.23 12.31 2.10
N GLY A 19 -8.39 11.40 3.04
CA GLY A 19 -7.41 10.39 3.40
C GLY A 19 -7.04 9.49 2.22
N VAL A 20 -8.01 9.05 1.42
CA VAL A 20 -7.71 8.28 0.20
C VAL A 20 -6.90 9.09 -0.80
N LYS A 21 -7.24 10.38 -1.01
CA LYS A 21 -6.45 11.26 -1.89
C LYS A 21 -5.02 11.45 -1.38
N LEU A 22 -4.85 11.58 -0.07
CA LEU A 22 -3.54 11.67 0.56
C LEU A 22 -2.73 10.38 0.36
N LEU A 23 -3.33 9.20 0.55
CA LEU A 23 -2.65 7.91 0.31
C LEU A 23 -2.20 7.77 -1.15
N ILE A 24 -3.03 8.20 -2.11
CA ILE A 24 -2.66 8.22 -3.54
C ILE A 24 -1.46 9.16 -3.78
N GLN A 25 -1.44 10.33 -3.14
CA GLN A 25 -0.29 11.25 -3.26
C GLN A 25 0.98 10.64 -2.68
N ILE A 26 0.91 10.06 -1.48
CA ILE A 26 2.03 9.37 -0.84
C ILE A 26 2.56 8.24 -1.72
N PHE A 27 1.66 7.40 -2.26
CA PHE A 27 2.03 6.33 -3.18
C PHE A 27 2.82 6.87 -4.38
N ASN A 28 2.30 7.90 -5.05
CA ASN A 28 2.94 8.50 -6.22
C ASN A 28 4.31 9.12 -5.89
N ASP A 29 4.43 9.78 -4.73
CA ASP A 29 5.68 10.42 -4.33
C ASP A 29 6.76 9.42 -3.91
N LEU A 30 6.38 8.30 -3.28
CA LEU A 30 7.28 7.19 -3.02
C LEU A 30 7.70 6.50 -4.32
N LYS A 31 6.76 6.25 -5.23
CA LYS A 31 7.04 5.66 -6.55
C LYS A 31 8.04 6.48 -7.36
N LYS A 32 7.90 7.81 -7.39
CA LYS A 32 8.86 8.73 -8.04
C LYS A 32 10.28 8.60 -7.49
N ARG A 33 10.43 8.16 -6.24
CA ARG A 33 11.71 7.95 -5.56
C ARG A 33 12.21 6.51 -5.68
N GLY A 34 11.53 5.65 -6.44
CA GLY A 34 11.85 4.23 -6.56
C GLY A 34 11.55 3.43 -5.29
N ILE A 35 10.60 3.91 -4.47
CA ILE A 35 10.18 3.24 -3.24
C ILE A 35 8.77 2.68 -3.45
N THR A 36 8.61 1.38 -3.21
CA THR A 36 7.32 0.70 -3.26
C THR A 36 6.62 0.80 -1.91
N LEU A 37 5.35 1.23 -1.90
CA LEU A 37 4.50 1.25 -0.71
C LEU A 37 3.58 0.03 -0.71
N TYR A 38 3.57 -0.72 0.40
CA TYR A 38 2.58 -1.74 0.70
C TYR A 38 1.69 -1.31 1.86
N LEU A 39 0.41 -1.63 1.78
CA LEU A 39 -0.54 -1.51 2.88
C LEU A 39 -0.79 -2.90 3.47
N SER A 40 -0.76 -3.04 4.78
CA SER A 40 -1.12 -4.30 5.46
C SER A 40 -2.31 -4.10 6.38
N GLU A 41 -3.11 -5.15 6.56
CA GLU A 41 -4.17 -5.21 7.59
C GLU A 41 -5.25 -4.12 7.47
N CYS A 42 -5.50 -3.61 6.25
CA CYS A 42 -6.61 -2.68 6.01
C CYS A 42 -7.94 -3.34 6.34
N ARG A 43 -8.74 -2.78 7.26
CA ARG A 43 -10.09 -3.26 7.57
C ARG A 43 -11.03 -3.17 6.35
N TYR A 44 -12.14 -3.90 6.41
CA TYR A 44 -13.12 -3.94 5.31
C TYR A 44 -13.62 -2.54 4.94
N GLU A 45 -13.95 -1.71 5.93
CA GLU A 45 -14.44 -0.36 5.77
C GLU A 45 -13.43 0.53 5.03
N VAL A 46 -12.14 0.40 5.36
CA VAL A 46 -11.06 1.09 4.67
C VAL A 46 -10.96 0.62 3.22
N ARG A 47 -10.92 -0.70 2.99
CA ARG A 47 -10.83 -1.27 1.63
C ARG A 47 -12.02 -0.89 0.76
N HIS A 48 -13.22 -0.83 1.34
CA HIS A 48 -14.44 -0.43 0.66
C HIS A 48 -14.36 1.03 0.19
N THR A 49 -13.91 1.95 1.05
CA THR A 49 -13.72 3.35 0.63
C THR A 49 -12.61 3.47 -0.42
N LEU A 50 -11.50 2.73 -0.28
CA LEU A 50 -10.44 2.70 -1.30
C LEU A 50 -10.98 2.26 -2.67
N ASP A 51 -11.79 1.20 -2.70
CA ASP A 51 -12.39 0.67 -3.93
C ASP A 51 -13.34 1.69 -4.57
N SER A 52 -14.27 2.27 -3.79
CA SER A 52 -15.22 3.28 -4.27
C SER A 52 -14.54 4.52 -4.89
N MET A 53 -13.31 4.81 -4.46
CA MET A 53 -12.48 5.94 -4.92
C MET A 53 -11.54 5.56 -6.06
N LYS A 54 -11.64 4.33 -6.59
CA LYS A 54 -10.78 3.76 -7.63
C LYS A 54 -9.29 3.82 -7.25
N PHE A 55 -8.99 3.49 -6.00
CA PHE A 55 -7.62 3.51 -5.50
C PHE A 55 -6.73 2.53 -6.28
N TYR A 56 -7.19 1.29 -6.46
CA TYR A 56 -6.42 0.22 -7.12
C TYR A 56 -6.05 0.52 -8.58
N ASP A 57 -6.92 1.23 -9.31
CA ASP A 57 -6.64 1.71 -10.66
C ASP A 57 -5.47 2.71 -10.70
N LYS A 58 -5.23 3.41 -9.59
CA LYS A 58 -4.22 4.48 -9.47
C LYS A 58 -2.92 4.01 -8.81
N THR A 59 -2.95 2.90 -8.07
CA THR A 59 -1.83 2.46 -7.22
C THR A 59 -1.39 1.01 -7.42
N GLU A 60 -1.93 0.31 -8.43
CA GLU A 60 -1.67 -1.10 -8.74
C GLU A 60 -2.35 -2.08 -7.75
N PHE A 61 -2.78 -3.24 -8.25
CA PHE A 61 -3.65 -4.17 -7.52
C PHE A 61 -2.93 -4.99 -6.42
N HIS A 62 -1.59 -5.05 -6.47
CA HIS A 62 -0.78 -5.98 -5.67
C HIS A 62 -0.08 -5.32 -4.46
N ILE A 63 -0.64 -4.21 -3.97
CA ILE A 63 -0.02 -3.43 -2.89
C ILE A 63 -0.70 -3.59 -1.53
N ILE A 64 -1.82 -4.33 -1.42
CA ILE A 64 -2.52 -4.57 -0.16
C ILE A 64 -2.38 -6.03 0.28
N TYR A 65 -1.99 -6.23 1.53
CA TYR A 65 -1.75 -7.53 2.15
C TYR A 65 -2.65 -7.76 3.35
N VAL A 66 -3.06 -9.02 3.56
CA VAL A 66 -3.92 -9.40 4.69
C VAL A 66 -3.20 -9.22 6.01
N THR A 67 -1.91 -9.58 6.08
CA THR A 67 -1.08 -9.43 7.28
C THR A 67 0.18 -8.63 6.99
N THR A 68 0.73 -7.98 8.01
CA THR A 68 2.05 -7.34 7.91
C THR A 68 3.16 -8.34 7.58
N HIS A 69 3.03 -9.59 8.06
CA HIS A 69 3.97 -10.66 7.74
C HIS A 69 4.03 -10.95 6.22
N ASP A 70 2.88 -11.05 5.55
CA ASP A 70 2.81 -11.27 4.11
C ASP A 70 3.40 -10.11 3.31
N ALA A 71 3.16 -8.86 3.75
CA ALA A 71 3.75 -7.67 3.15
C ALA A 71 5.29 -7.70 3.24
N VAL A 72 5.83 -8.11 4.40
CA VAL A 72 7.27 -8.26 4.61
C VAL A 72 7.84 -9.37 3.73
N LEU A 73 7.21 -10.55 3.68
CA LEU A 73 7.67 -11.66 2.84
C LEU A 73 7.69 -11.26 1.36
N SER A 74 6.65 -10.55 0.89
CA SER A 74 6.61 -10.03 -0.48
C SER A 74 7.73 -9.02 -0.76
N ALA A 75 7.98 -8.09 0.16
CA ALA A 75 9.05 -7.11 0.01
C ALA A 75 10.44 -7.78 0.00
N VAL A 76 10.70 -8.73 0.92
CA VAL A 76 11.96 -9.47 1.00
C VAL A 76 12.16 -10.32 -0.25
N LYS A 77 11.12 -11.00 -0.72
CA LYS A 77 11.18 -11.77 -1.97
C LYS A 77 11.54 -10.85 -3.15
N ALA A 78 10.83 -9.73 -3.31
CA ALA A 78 11.11 -8.79 -4.39
C ALA A 78 12.50 -8.11 -4.29
N LEU A 79 13.06 -7.97 -3.09
CA LEU A 79 14.43 -7.53 -2.88
C LEU A 79 15.46 -8.57 -3.35
N ASN A 80 15.21 -9.83 -3.06
CA ASN A 80 16.11 -10.95 -3.38
C ASN A 80 16.01 -11.35 -4.86
N ASP A 81 14.84 -11.22 -5.46
CA ASP A 81 14.58 -11.63 -6.85
C ASP A 81 15.22 -10.68 -7.87
N GLY A 82 15.65 -9.48 -7.47
CA GLY A 82 16.64 -8.65 -8.18
C GLY A 82 16.44 -8.39 -9.67
N SER A 83 15.25 -8.66 -10.22
CA SER A 83 14.98 -8.66 -11.66
C SER A 83 13.83 -7.73 -11.96
N ILE A 84 14.12 -6.43 -12.02
CA ILE A 84 13.75 -5.55 -13.13
C ILE A 84 14.88 -4.53 -13.31
#